data_AF-A0A957Y5I1-F1
#
_entry.id   AF-A0A957Y5I1-F1
#
_cell.length_a   1.000
_cell.length_b   1.000
_cell.length_c   1.000
_cell.angle_alpha   90.00
_cell.angle_beta   90.00
_cell.angle_gamma   90.00
#
_symmetry.space_group_name_H-M   'P 1'
#
loop_
_entity.id
_entity.type
_entity.pdbx_description
1 polymer ?
#
loop_
_entity_poly.entity_id
_entity_poly.type
_entity_poly.pdbx_seq_one_letter_code
_entity_poly.pdbx_strand_id
1 'polypeptide(L)'
;MTSQIESILRVLFDEDEALPFPDCAPCQDQLTAYIDAQLAGADAAAAFPDVSAHLAGCATCSRVHDELAALLALEQSDQLAAPPVPAAFDFSYLPTPIVQQDPTARPAVRP
;
A
#
# COMPACT_ATOMS: atom_id res chain seq x y z
N MET A 1 43.55 11.88 8.14
CA MET A 1 43.13 11.44 6.79
C MET A 1 41.67 10.93 6.81
N THR A 2 40.76 11.70 7.40
CA THR A 2 39.32 11.34 7.53
C THR A 2 38.41 12.23 6.67
N SER A 3 38.96 13.29 6.09
CA SER A 3 38.22 14.34 5.37
C SER A 3 37.69 13.92 3.99
N GLN A 4 38.30 12.91 3.35
CA GLN A 4 37.88 12.48 2.01
C GLN A 4 36.62 11.62 2.03
N ILE A 5 36.49 10.73 3.02
CA ILE A 5 35.29 9.89 3.19
C ILE A 5 34.08 10.77 3.54
N GLU A 6 34.26 11.76 4.41
CA GLU A 6 33.19 12.69 4.79
C GLU A 6 32.68 13.52 3.60
N SER A 7 33.57 13.95 2.69
CA SER A 7 33.15 14.62 1.45
C SER A 7 32.41 13.70 0.48
N ILE A 8 32.84 12.43 0.37
CA ILE A 8 32.19 11.47 -0.52
C ILE A 8 30.81 11.10 0.00
N LEU A 9 30.67 10.83 1.30
CA LEU A 9 29.39 10.53 1.93
C LEU A 9 28.44 11.71 1.78
N ARG A 10 28.92 12.94 1.96
CA ARG A 10 28.09 14.12 1.72
C ARG A 10 27.59 14.15 0.28
N VAL A 11 28.45 14.05 -0.72
CA VAL A 11 28.00 14.05 -2.14
C VAL A 11 27.03 12.91 -2.46
N LEU A 12 27.21 11.72 -1.87
CA LEU A 12 26.30 10.58 -2.08
C LEU A 12 24.94 10.72 -1.37
N PHE A 13 24.86 11.56 -0.32
CA PHE A 13 23.67 11.70 0.53
C PHE A 13 23.09 13.14 0.52
N ASP A 14 23.71 14.12 -0.15
CA ASP A 14 23.22 15.51 -0.38
C ASP A 14 22.55 15.65 -1.77
N GLU A 15 22.21 14.56 -2.48
CA GLU A 15 21.30 14.62 -3.64
C GLU A 15 19.83 14.83 -3.22
N ASP A 16 19.62 15.69 -2.23
CA ASP A 16 18.34 16.22 -1.78
C ASP A 16 18.35 17.75 -1.98
N GLU A 17 18.94 18.20 -3.10
CA GLU A 17 18.64 19.51 -3.63
C GLU A 17 17.16 19.48 -3.98
N ALA A 18 16.35 20.10 -3.11
CA ALA A 18 14.90 20.14 -3.11
C ALA A 18 14.34 20.55 -4.48
N LEU A 19 14.28 19.59 -5.41
CA LEU A 19 13.28 19.61 -6.46
C LEU A 19 11.94 19.67 -5.74
N PRO A 20 10.96 20.44 -6.24
CA PRO A 20 9.61 20.39 -5.71
C PRO A 20 9.06 19.02 -6.07
N PHE A 21 9.43 17.99 -5.30
CA PHE A 21 8.81 16.69 -5.39
C PHE A 21 7.34 16.95 -5.09
N PRO A 22 6.44 16.65 -6.04
CA PRO A 22 5.03 16.80 -5.77
C PRO A 22 4.74 15.92 -4.55
N ASP A 23 4.08 16.49 -3.53
CA ASP A 23 3.73 15.73 -2.34
C ASP A 23 2.89 14.51 -2.79
N CYS A 24 3.50 13.34 -2.70
CA CYS A 24 2.92 12.09 -3.18
C CYS A 24 2.00 11.47 -2.14
N ALA A 25 2.12 11.86 -0.86
CA ALA A 25 1.39 11.21 0.23
C ALA A 25 -0.15 11.25 0.02
N PRO A 26 -0.77 12.38 -0.37
CA PRO A 26 -2.21 12.41 -0.62
C PRO A 26 -2.65 11.45 -1.73
N CYS A 27 -1.84 11.32 -2.79
CA CYS A 27 -2.11 10.39 -3.88
C CYS A 27 -1.97 8.94 -3.41
N GLN A 28 -0.94 8.63 -2.63
CA GLN A 28 -0.64 7.27 -2.15
C GLN A 28 -1.73 6.77 -1.19
N ASP A 29 -2.25 7.63 -0.31
CA ASP A 29 -3.33 7.30 0.63
C ASP A 29 -4.63 6.89 -0.08
N GLN A 30 -4.88 7.43 -1.27
CA GLN A 30 -6.09 7.16 -2.06
C GLN A 30 -5.89 6.16 -3.20
N LEU A 31 -4.64 5.74 -3.47
CA LEU A 31 -4.29 4.98 -4.67
C LEU A 31 -5.02 3.63 -4.74
N THR A 32 -5.13 2.92 -3.62
CA THR A 32 -5.85 1.65 -3.56
C THR A 32 -7.33 1.82 -3.92
N ALA A 33 -8.01 2.82 -3.35
CA ALA A 33 -9.41 3.10 -3.64
C ALA A 33 -9.65 3.51 -5.11
N TYR A 34 -8.70 4.25 -5.70
CA TYR A 34 -8.72 4.57 -7.12
C TYR A 34 -8.61 3.31 -7.99
N ILE A 35 -7.68 2.40 -7.68
CA ILE A 35 -7.50 1.14 -8.41
C ILE A 35 -8.71 0.22 -8.25
N ASP A 36 -9.28 0.12 -7.05
CA ASP A 36 -10.49 -0.66 -6.81
C ASP A 36 -11.66 -0.18 -7.68
N ALA A 37 -11.85 1.15 -7.78
CA ALA A 37 -12.83 1.74 -8.67
C ALA A 37 -12.56 1.41 -10.15
N GLN A 38 -11.28 1.43 -10.57
CA GLN A 38 -10.87 1.10 -11.94
C GLN A 38 -11.14 -0.38 -12.26
N LEU A 39 -10.80 -1.29 -11.35
CA LEU A 39 -11.03 -2.73 -11.50
C LEU A 39 -12.52 -3.10 -11.44
N ALA A 40 -13.33 -2.35 -10.69
CA ALA A 40 -14.78 -2.47 -10.69
C ALA A 40 -15.45 -1.93 -11.97
N GLY A 41 -14.68 -1.33 -12.89
CA GLY A 41 -15.18 -0.73 -14.13
C GLY A 41 -15.88 0.61 -13.94
N ALA A 42 -15.69 1.27 -12.79
CA ALA A 42 -16.17 2.62 -12.55
C ALA A 42 -15.24 3.66 -13.17
N ASP A 43 -15.74 4.89 -13.37
CA ASP A 43 -14.92 6.01 -13.81
C ASP A 43 -14.09 6.56 -12.64
N ALA A 44 -12.97 5.88 -12.37
CA ALA A 44 -12.05 6.23 -11.28
C ALA A 44 -11.45 7.64 -11.46
N ALA A 45 -11.24 8.10 -12.70
CA ALA A 45 -10.70 9.43 -12.97
C ALA A 45 -11.69 10.53 -12.59
N ALA A 46 -12.99 10.32 -12.82
CA ALA A 46 -14.02 11.23 -12.36
C ALA A 46 -14.21 11.20 -10.83
N ALA A 47 -14.07 10.03 -10.19
CA ALA A 47 -14.20 9.89 -8.74
C ALA A 47 -13.00 10.45 -7.95
N PHE A 48 -11.79 10.36 -8.52
CA PHE A 48 -10.55 10.82 -7.89
C PHE A 48 -9.73 11.69 -8.86
N PRO A 49 -10.23 12.90 -9.18
CA PRO A 49 -9.58 13.77 -10.17
C PRO A 49 -8.16 14.17 -9.78
N ASP A 50 -7.91 14.37 -8.47
CA ASP A 50 -6.60 14.76 -7.96
C ASP A 50 -5.56 13.63 -8.11
N VAL A 51 -5.96 12.38 -7.82
CA VAL A 51 -5.13 11.20 -8.02
C VAL A 51 -4.82 11.01 -9.50
N SER A 52 -5.84 11.09 -10.36
CA SER A 52 -5.66 10.97 -11.81
C SER A 52 -4.70 12.04 -12.36
N ALA A 53 -4.83 13.29 -11.91
CA ALA A 53 -3.94 14.37 -12.32
C ALA A 53 -2.50 14.14 -11.84
N HIS A 54 -2.31 13.64 -10.62
CA HIS A 54 -0.99 13.34 -10.08
C HIS A 54 -0.32 12.18 -10.82
N LEU A 55 -1.04 11.10 -11.12
CA LEU A 55 -0.50 9.96 -11.87
C LEU A 55 -0.02 10.36 -13.28
N ALA A 56 -0.67 11.33 -13.92
CA ALA A 56 -0.24 11.87 -15.21
C ALA A 56 1.06 12.69 -15.12
N GLY A 57 1.38 13.26 -13.94
CA GLY A 57 2.55 14.13 -13.74
C GLY A 57 3.72 13.46 -13.00
N CYS A 58 3.48 12.36 -12.29
CA CYS A 58 4.47 11.72 -11.42
C CYS A 58 4.77 10.28 -11.89
N ALA A 59 5.93 10.09 -12.53
CA ALA A 59 6.35 8.79 -13.04
C ALA A 59 6.49 7.72 -11.92
N THR A 60 6.90 8.12 -10.72
CA THR A 60 7.01 7.22 -9.56
C THR A 60 5.64 6.69 -9.16
N CYS A 61 4.64 7.56 -8.99
CA CYS A 61 3.29 7.14 -8.63
C CYS A 61 2.62 6.36 -9.77
N SER A 62 2.86 6.71 -11.04
CA SER A 62 2.38 5.92 -12.19
C SER A 62 2.93 4.49 -12.15
N ARG A 63 4.22 4.30 -11.84
CA ARG A 63 4.80 2.97 -11.74
C ARG A 63 4.20 2.17 -10.59
N VAL A 64 4.06 2.79 -9.41
CA VAL A 64 3.43 2.14 -8.24
C VAL A 64 1.99 1.76 -8.54
N HIS A 65 1.24 2.63 -9.23
CA HIS A 65 -0.10 2.33 -9.71
C HIS A 65 -0.13 1.07 -10.59
N ASP A 66 0.74 0.98 -11.60
CA ASP A 66 0.74 -0.13 -12.55
C ASP A 66 1.10 -1.46 -11.86
N GLU A 67 2.10 -1.43 -10.96
CA GLU A 67 2.51 -2.60 -10.18
C GLU A 67 1.38 -3.07 -9.23
N LEU A 68 0.75 -2.14 -8.52
CA LEU A 68 -0.33 -2.45 -7.58
C LEU A 68 -1.60 -2.93 -8.31
N ALA A 69 -1.97 -2.29 -9.42
CA ALA A 69 -3.12 -2.69 -10.22
C ALA A 69 -2.94 -4.11 -10.80
N ALA A 70 -1.73 -4.45 -11.25
CA ALA A 70 -1.42 -5.81 -11.69
C ALA A 70 -1.58 -6.84 -10.56
N LEU A 71 -1.10 -6.53 -9.35
CA LEU A 71 -1.22 -7.42 -8.19
C LEU A 71 -2.69 -7.60 -7.75
N LEU A 72 -3.46 -6.53 -7.67
CA LEU A 72 -4.88 -6.59 -7.29
C LEU A 72 -5.73 -7.31 -8.35
N ALA A 73 -5.41 -7.15 -9.64
CA ALA A 73 -6.06 -7.92 -10.70
C ALA A 73 -5.78 -9.43 -10.58
N LEU A 74 -4.55 -9.82 -10.21
CA LEU A 74 -4.21 -11.21 -9.92
C LEU A 74 -4.96 -11.72 -8.67
N GLU A 75 -5.10 -10.89 -7.63
CA GLU A 75 -5.86 -11.23 -6.42
C GLU A 75 -7.35 -11.48 -6.75
N GLN A 76 -8.00 -10.56 -7.46
CA GLN A 76 -9.42 -10.67 -7.82
C GLN A 76 -9.73 -11.88 -8.70
N SER A 77 -8.75 -12.34 -9.47
CA SER A 77 -8.86 -13.52 -10.32
C SER A 77 -8.33 -14.80 -9.67
N ASP A 78 -7.95 -14.76 -8.38
CA ASP A 78 -7.40 -15.89 -7.62
C ASP A 78 -6.14 -16.50 -8.29
N GLN A 79 -5.37 -15.66 -9.00
CA GLN A 79 -4.15 -16.04 -9.72
C GLN A 79 -2.87 -15.64 -8.98
N LEU A 80 -2.98 -15.04 -7.78
CA LEU A 80 -1.83 -14.84 -6.92
C LEU A 80 -1.21 -16.19 -6.55
N ALA A 81 0.12 -16.28 -6.69
CA ALA A 81 0.83 -17.50 -6.36
C ALA A 81 0.65 -17.83 -4.88
N ALA A 82 0.00 -18.97 -4.60
CA ALA A 82 -0.06 -19.50 -3.25
C ALA A 82 1.36 -19.89 -2.78
N PRO A 83 1.78 -19.51 -1.57
CA PRO A 83 3.06 -19.95 -1.03
C PRO A 83 3.04 -21.48 -0.89
N PRO A 84 4.15 -22.18 -1.20
CA PRO A 84 4.18 -23.65 -1.17
C PRO A 84 4.00 -24.23 0.24
N VAL A 85 4.26 -23.44 1.28
CA VAL A 85 4.07 -23.79 2.67
C VAL A 85 3.38 -22.62 3.38
N PRO A 86 2.20 -22.81 3.99
CA PRO A 86 1.58 -21.78 4.80
C PRO A 86 2.46 -21.46 6.02
N ALA A 87 2.53 -20.20 6.41
CA ALA A 87 3.29 -19.80 7.59
C ALA A 87 2.72 -20.47 8.84
N ALA A 88 3.59 -21.15 9.60
CA ALA A 88 3.27 -21.64 10.93
C ALA A 88 3.61 -20.55 11.94
N PHE A 89 2.59 -19.90 12.48
CA PHE A 89 2.76 -18.90 13.53
C PHE A 89 2.64 -19.55 14.91
N ASP A 90 3.67 -19.38 15.73
CA ASP A 90 3.61 -19.72 17.14
C ASP A 90 3.01 -18.54 17.91
N PHE A 91 1.88 -18.75 18.57
CA PHE A 91 1.21 -17.74 19.40
C PHE A 91 1.36 -18.03 20.90
N SER A 92 2.29 -18.90 21.30
CA SER A 92 2.48 -19.32 22.69
C SER A 92 2.92 -18.18 23.63
N TYR A 93 3.44 -17.08 23.09
CA TYR A 93 3.80 -15.88 23.85
C TYR A 93 2.62 -14.93 24.07
N LEU A 94 1.50 -15.10 23.36
CA LEU A 94 0.33 -14.27 23.60
C LEU A 94 -0.35 -14.72 24.90
N PRO A 95 -0.73 -13.78 25.78
CA PRO A 95 -1.57 -14.13 26.91
C PRO A 95 -2.88 -14.72 26.39
N THR A 96 -3.36 -15.78 27.05
CA THR A 96 -4.64 -16.40 26.70
C THR A 96 -5.72 -15.32 26.64
N PRO A 97 -6.47 -15.20 25.53
CA PRO A 97 -7.49 -14.18 25.42
C PRO A 97 -8.47 -14.35 26.58
N ILE A 98 -8.64 -13.28 27.36
CA ILE A 98 -9.69 -13.21 28.37
C ILE A 98 -10.99 -13.23 27.57
N VAL A 99 -11.74 -14.33 27.66
CA VAL A 99 -13.08 -14.40 27.10
C VAL A 99 -13.93 -13.37 27.84
N GLN A 100 -14.08 -12.17 27.28
CA GLN A 100 -15.12 -11.25 27.71
C GLN A 100 -16.45 -11.85 27.27
N GLN A 101 -17.07 -12.60 28.17
CA GLN A 101 -18.46 -12.98 28.03
C GLN A 101 -19.28 -11.69 28.16
N ASP A 102 -19.62 -11.08 27.02
CA ASP A 102 -20.65 -10.05 27.00
C ASP A 102 -22.01 -10.75 27.18
N PRO A 103 -22.69 -10.58 28.32
CA PRO A 103 -23.97 -11.26 28.58
C PRO A 103 -25.11 -10.77 27.67
N THR A 104 -24.87 -9.77 26.81
CA THR A 104 -25.88 -9.18 25.92
C THR A 104 -25.73 -9.56 24.44
N ALA A 105 -24.71 -10.34 24.05
CA ALA A 105 -24.50 -10.75 22.67
C ALA A 105 -25.63 -11.69 22.17
N ARG A 106 -26.56 -11.16 21.38
CA ARG A 106 -27.57 -11.95 20.65
C ARG A 106 -26.87 -12.91 19.68
N PRO A 107 -27.24 -14.20 19.61
CA PRO A 107 -26.70 -15.10 18.61
C PRO A 107 -27.10 -14.64 17.21
N ALA A 108 -26.11 -14.48 16.33
CA ALA A 108 -26.33 -14.22 14.92
C ALA A 108 -26.94 -15.48 14.28
N VAL A 109 -28.21 -15.39 13.89
CA VAL A 109 -28.86 -16.38 13.03
C VAL A 109 -28.32 -16.17 11.61
N ARG A 110 -27.66 -17.17 11.04
CA ARG A 110 -27.29 -17.21 9.62
C ARG A 110 -28.47 -17.75 8.79
N PRO A 111 -28.70 -17.22 7.58
CA PRO A 111 -29.73 -17.72 6.66
C PRO A 111 -29.38 -19.11 6.09
#